data_AF-A0A9D5V3M1-F1
#
_entry.id   AF-A0A9D5V3M1-F1
#
_cell.length_a   1.000
_cell.length_b   1.000
_cell.length_c   1.000
_cell.angle_alpha   90.00
_cell.angle_beta   90.00
_cell.angle_gamma   90.00
#
_symmetry.space_group_name_H-M   'P 1'
#
loop_
_entity.id
_entity.type
_entity.pdbx_description
1 polymer ?
#
loop_
_entity_poly.entity_id
_entity_poly.type
_entity_poly.pdbx_seq_one_letter_code
_entity_poly.pdbx_strand_id
1 'polypeptide(L)'
;YDPVGGPSLASRVSLQGNPSINRDWHHVKVKGGSQKVNFVTFAREEGRFSKQFDKDGNPSPTLLASQAGRLANWRLLQEMAGIKNADLEAELASS
;
A
#
# COMPACT_ATOMS: atom_id res chain seq x y z
N TYR A 1 0.21 5.90 17.50
CA TYR A 1 -1.07 5.84 18.21
C TYR A 1 -0.92 6.66 19.47
N ASP A 2 -1.80 7.64 19.67
CA ASP A 2 -1.82 8.49 20.85
C ASP A 2 -3.15 8.28 21.61
N PRO A 3 -3.16 7.59 22.76
CA PRO A 3 -4.38 7.31 23.50
C PRO A 3 -5.10 8.57 24.02
N VAL A 4 -4.41 9.70 24.15
CA VAL A 4 -4.99 10.98 24.62
C VAL A 4 -5.28 11.97 23.50
N GLY A 5 -5.06 11.58 22.23
CA GLY A 5 -5.15 12.46 21.05
C GLY A 5 -6.54 12.99 20.68
N GLY A 6 -7.57 12.74 21.49
CA GLY A 6 -8.94 13.21 21.26
C GLY A 6 -10.00 12.11 21.38
N PRO A 7 -11.27 12.41 21.06
CA PRO A 7 -12.38 11.49 21.29
C PRO A 7 -12.53 10.40 20.22
N SER A 8 -12.01 10.59 19.00
CA SER A 8 -12.20 9.65 17.88
C SER A 8 -10.96 8.79 17.62
N LEU A 9 -11.14 7.61 17.02
CA LEU A 9 -10.00 6.77 16.62
C LEU A 9 -9.09 7.49 15.62
N ALA A 10 -9.66 8.24 14.68
CA ALA A 10 -8.91 9.06 13.72
C ALA A 10 -8.01 10.10 14.41
N SER A 11 -8.45 10.68 15.53
CA SER A 11 -7.62 11.62 16.32
C SER A 11 -6.44 10.95 17.05
N ARG A 12 -6.47 9.61 17.18
CA ARG A 12 -5.47 8.82 17.90
C ARG A 12 -4.53 8.05 16.98
N VAL A 13 -4.94 7.78 15.72
CA VAL A 13 -4.16 7.05 14.73
C VAL A 13 -3.50 8.04 13.77
N SER A 14 -2.18 8.22 13.91
CA SER A 14 -1.39 9.03 12.98
C SER A 14 -0.65 8.13 11.98
N LEU A 15 -0.80 8.43 10.68
CA LEU A 15 0.00 7.86 9.60
C LEU A 15 1.06 8.85 9.09
N GLN A 16 1.39 9.88 9.88
CA GLN A 16 2.43 10.87 9.56
C GLN A 16 3.77 10.18 9.27
N GLY A 17 4.46 10.64 8.24
CA GLY A 17 5.72 10.06 7.76
C GLY A 17 5.56 9.10 6.57
N ASN A 18 4.33 8.68 6.24
CA ASN A 18 4.08 7.92 5.01
C ASN A 18 4.02 8.86 3.79
N PRO A 19 4.78 8.61 2.72
CA PRO A 19 4.92 9.55 1.59
C PRO A 19 3.69 9.60 0.67
N SER A 20 2.77 8.64 0.77
CA SER A 20 1.54 8.60 -0.05
C SER A 20 0.36 8.14 0.78
N ILE A 21 0.05 8.96 1.79
CA ILE A 21 -0.93 8.66 2.82
C ILE A 21 -2.36 8.44 2.28
N ASN A 22 -2.71 9.05 1.15
CA ASN A 22 -4.04 9.01 0.54
C ASN A 22 -4.11 8.16 -0.76
N ARG A 23 -3.09 7.31 -0.99
CA ARG A 23 -2.99 6.41 -2.14
C ARG A 23 -2.76 4.98 -1.66
N ASP A 24 -3.01 4.02 -2.52
CA ASP A 24 -2.72 2.61 -2.28
C ASP A 24 -1.21 2.34 -2.26
N TRP A 25 -0.46 2.98 -3.15
CA TRP A 25 0.96 2.75 -3.35
C TRP A 25 1.71 4.04 -3.63
N HIS A 26 2.97 4.09 -3.17
CA HIS A 26 3.85 5.20 -3.48
C HIS A 26 4.29 5.17 -4.95
N HIS A 27 4.52 6.35 -5.51
CA HIS A 27 4.99 6.53 -6.87
C HIS A 27 6.30 7.30 -6.83
N VAL A 28 7.38 6.67 -7.30
CA VAL A 28 8.69 7.30 -7.41
C VAL A 28 8.90 7.83 -8.82
N LYS A 29 9.63 8.94 -8.95
CA LYS A 29 10.06 9.44 -10.26
C LYS A 29 11.26 8.63 -10.72
N VAL A 30 11.18 8.11 -11.93
CA VAL A 30 12.27 7.37 -12.59
C VAL A 30 12.60 8.03 -13.92
N LYS A 31 13.77 7.73 -14.48
CA LYS A 31 14.14 8.26 -15.81
C LYS A 31 13.15 7.72 -16.84
N GLY A 32 12.32 8.62 -17.40
CA GLY A 32 11.29 8.27 -18.38
C GLY A 32 9.87 8.12 -17.83
N GLY A 33 9.62 8.40 -16.54
CA GLY A 33 8.24 8.44 -16.03
C GLY A 33 8.12 8.31 -14.51
N SER A 34 7.05 7.65 -14.08
CA SER A 34 6.81 7.31 -12.69
C SER A 34 6.63 5.80 -12.53
N GLN A 35 7.23 5.24 -11.49
CA GLN A 35 7.13 3.83 -11.15
C GLN A 35 6.31 3.66 -9.86
N LYS A 36 5.29 2.80 -9.93
CA LYS A 36 4.54 2.38 -8.74
C LYS A 36 5.37 1.42 -7.91
N VAL A 37 5.57 1.76 -6.64
CA VAL A 37 6.26 0.92 -5.66
C VAL A 37 5.20 0.17 -4.86
N ASN A 38 4.82 -1.01 -5.35
CA ASN A 38 3.95 -1.93 -4.64
C ASN A 38 4.73 -3.08 -3.99
N PHE A 39 4.04 -3.96 -3.27
CA PHE A 39 4.68 -5.07 -2.58
C PHE A 39 5.44 -6.01 -3.54
N VAL A 40 4.93 -6.25 -4.74
CA VAL A 40 5.62 -7.07 -5.75
C VAL A 40 6.89 -6.38 -6.27
N THR A 41 6.85 -5.06 -6.52
CA THR A 41 8.04 -4.27 -6.89
C THR A 41 9.12 -4.38 -5.82
N PHE A 42 8.75 -4.17 -4.55
CA PHE A 42 9.67 -4.35 -3.41
C PHE A 42 10.22 -5.77 -3.33
N ALA A 43 9.36 -6.78 -3.41
CA ALA A 43 9.77 -8.18 -3.32
C ALA A 43 10.74 -8.58 -4.43
N ARG A 44 10.64 -7.97 -5.61
CA ARG A 44 11.54 -8.23 -6.74
C ARG A 44 12.99 -7.83 -6.45
N GLU A 45 13.20 -6.78 -5.65
CA GLU A 45 14.54 -6.28 -5.29
C GLU A 45 15.16 -7.05 -4.11
N GLU A 46 14.37 -7.90 -3.47
CA GLU A 46 14.69 -8.55 -2.20
C GLU A 46 14.97 -10.05 -2.43
N GLY A 47 16.25 -10.45 -2.37
CA GLY A 47 16.68 -11.82 -2.69
C GLY A 47 15.94 -12.94 -1.93
N ARG A 48 15.40 -12.64 -0.74
CA ARG A 48 14.57 -13.57 0.05
C ARG A 48 13.27 -13.99 -0.65
N PHE A 49 12.78 -13.22 -1.62
CA PHE A 49 11.59 -13.57 -2.41
C PHE A 49 11.91 -14.17 -3.77
N SER A 50 13.18 -14.41 -4.11
CA SER A 50 13.58 -14.98 -5.42
C SER A 50 12.77 -16.22 -5.83
N LYS A 51 12.46 -17.12 -4.89
CA LYS A 51 11.64 -18.33 -5.13
C LYS A 51 10.15 -18.07 -5.40
N GLN A 52 9.70 -16.83 -5.21
CA GLN A 52 8.32 -16.40 -5.49
C GLN A 52 8.18 -15.79 -6.88
N PHE A 53 9.24 -15.82 -7.69
CA PHE A 53 9.22 -15.41 -9.09
C PHE A 53 9.57 -16.60 -9.98
N ASP A 54 8.87 -16.75 -11.09
CA ASP A 54 9.23 -17.72 -12.11
C ASP A 54 10.41 -17.22 -12.96
N LYS A 55 10.80 -18.01 -13.98
CA LYS A 55 11.92 -17.68 -14.87
C LYS A 55 11.67 -16.42 -15.71
N ASP A 56 10.41 -16.09 -15.97
CA ASP A 56 10.00 -14.90 -16.72
C ASP A 56 9.82 -13.68 -15.78
N GLY A 57 9.99 -13.89 -14.47
CA GLY A 57 9.84 -12.89 -13.44
C GLY A 57 8.38 -12.62 -13.07
N ASN A 58 7.43 -13.50 -13.38
CA ASN A 58 6.05 -13.35 -12.91
C ASN A 58 5.95 -13.74 -11.43
N PRO A 59 5.16 -12.99 -10.64
CA PRO A 59 4.98 -13.28 -9.22
C PRO A 59 4.11 -14.52 -9.02
N SER A 60 4.41 -15.31 -7.99
CA SER A 60 3.59 -16.45 -7.59
C SER A 60 2.20 -16.01 -7.10
N PRO A 61 1.19 -16.89 -7.15
CA PRO A 61 -0.12 -16.62 -6.56
C PRO A 61 -0.05 -16.25 -5.07
N THR A 62 0.86 -16.87 -4.31
CA THR A 62 1.09 -16.56 -2.89
C THR A 62 1.60 -15.14 -2.69
N LEU A 63 2.48 -14.65 -3.57
CA LEU A 63 2.99 -13.28 -3.51
C LEU A 63 1.90 -12.26 -3.87
N LEU A 64 1.04 -12.58 -4.84
CA LEU A 64 -0.12 -11.76 -5.19
C LEU A 64 -1.14 -11.67 -4.06
N ALA A 65 -1.48 -12.80 -3.42
CA ALA A 65 -2.35 -12.83 -2.24
C ALA A 65 -1.73 -12.02 -1.08
N SER A 66 -0.41 -12.13 -0.90
CA SER A 66 0.36 -11.35 0.07
C SER A 66 0.31 -9.84 -0.19
N GLN A 67 0.31 -9.41 -1.45
CA GLN A 67 0.13 -8.00 -1.83
C GLN A 67 -1.29 -7.53 -1.52
N ALA A 68 -2.31 -8.33 -1.85
CA ALA A 68 -3.71 -8.00 -1.59
C ALA A 68 -3.97 -7.81 -0.08
N GLY A 69 -3.44 -8.70 0.76
CA GLY A 69 -3.56 -8.56 2.22
C GLY A 69 -2.91 -7.29 2.78
N ARG A 70 -1.74 -6.90 2.24
CA ARG A 70 -1.07 -5.63 2.62
C ARG A 70 -1.88 -4.42 2.20
N LEU A 71 -2.45 -4.45 0.99
CA LEU A 71 -3.31 -3.38 0.49
C LEU A 71 -4.57 -3.23 1.34
N ALA A 72 -5.24 -4.34 1.66
CA ALA A 72 -6.41 -4.34 2.53
C ALA A 72 -6.09 -3.77 3.92
N ASN A 73 -4.98 -4.19 4.52
CA ASN A 73 -4.54 -3.65 5.81
C ASN A 73 -4.21 -2.15 5.73
N TRP A 74 -3.59 -1.70 4.64
CA TRP A 74 -3.28 -0.28 4.45
C TRP A 74 -4.54 0.58 4.31
N ARG A 75 -5.52 0.12 3.52
CA ARG A 75 -6.83 0.78 3.38
C ARG A 75 -7.57 0.86 4.73
N LEU A 76 -7.52 -0.20 5.54
CA LEU A 76 -8.07 -0.19 6.90
C LEU A 76 -7.36 0.83 7.81
N LEU A 77 -6.04 0.93 7.75
CA LEU A 77 -5.28 1.92 8.53
C LEU A 77 -5.66 3.36 8.13
N GLN A 78 -5.85 3.62 6.84
CA GLN A 78 -6.33 4.91 6.33
C GLN A 78 -7.73 5.23 6.86
N GLU A 79 -8.65 4.26 6.81
CA GLU A 79 -10.00 4.40 7.37
C GLU A 79 -9.96 4.74 8.87
N MET A 80 -9.18 3.99 9.66
CA MET A 80 -9.03 4.22 11.10
C MET A 80 -8.42 5.59 11.41
N ALA A 81 -7.57 6.10 10.53
CA ALA A 81 -6.97 7.43 10.62
C ALA A 81 -7.87 8.55 10.05
N GLY A 82 -9.05 8.23 9.52
CA GLY A 82 -9.97 9.19 8.91
C GLY A 82 -9.49 9.75 7.56
N ILE A 83 -8.66 9.01 6.83
CA ILE A 83 -8.01 9.45 5.59
C ILE A 83 -8.76 8.85 4.40
N LYS A 84 -9.16 9.73 3.47
CA LYS A 84 -9.79 9.33 2.21
C LYS A 84 -8.73 8.82 1.23
N ASN A 85 -8.90 7.60 0.75
CA ASN A 85 -8.03 7.00 -0.25
C ASN A 85 -8.60 7.22 -1.65
N ALA A 86 -7.88 8.00 -2.47
CA ALA A 86 -8.34 8.38 -3.80
C ALA A 86 -8.42 7.20 -4.79
N ASP A 87 -7.58 6.18 -4.61
CA ASP A 87 -7.56 5.01 -5.48
C ASP A 87 -8.75 4.08 -5.18
N LEU A 88 -9.07 3.90 -3.88
CA LEU A 88 -10.25 3.18 -3.44
C LEU A 88 -11.55 3.89 -3.87
N GLU A 89 -11.62 5.22 -3.71
CA GLU A 89 -12.78 6.00 -4.16
C GLU A 89 -13.01 5.86 -5.68
N ALA A 90 -11.93 5.89 -6.48
CA ALA A 90 -12.01 5.69 -7.93
C ALA A 90 -12.46 4.27 -8.30
N GLU A 91 -11.97 3.25 -7.58
CA GLU A 91 -12.37 1.85 -7.76
C GLU A 91 -13.87 1.65 -7.48
N LEU A 92 -14.36 2.20 -6.37
CA LEU A 92 -15.77 2.13 -5.98
C LEU A 92 -16.68 2.91 -6.93
N ALA A 93 -16.22 4.05 -7.46
CA ALA A 93 -16.98 4.82 -8.45
C ALA A 93 -17.06 4.13 -9.83
N SER A 94 -16.19 3.14 -10.09
CA SER A 94 -16.15 2.39 -11.34
C SER A 94 -16.85 1.03 -11.25
N SER A 95 -17.38 0.67 -10.07
CA SER A 95 -18.05 -0.62 -9.78
C SER A 95 -19.57 -0.45 -9.78
#